data_AF-A0A1F7YAR6-F1
#
_entry.id   AF-A0A1F7YAR6-F1
#
_cell.length_a   1.000
_cell.length_b   1.000
_cell.length_c   1.000
_cell.angle_alpha   90.00
_cell.angle_beta   90.00
_cell.angle_gamma   90.00
#
_symmetry.space_group_name_H-M   'P 1'
#
loop_
_entity.id
_entity.type
_entity.pdbx_description
1 polymer ?
#
loop_
_entity_poly.entity_id
_entity_poly.type
_entity_poly.pdbx_seq_one_letter_code
_entity_poly.pdbx_strand_id
1 'polypeptide(L)' 'MPKKYIRNAGKQWSPAEETRLKELARGNTPTRVIGLKLGRPVAGVRAKASDKGISLKPTNQRPYGKK' A
#
# COMPACT_ATOMS: atom_id res chain seq x y z
N MET A 1 13.83 12.17 -13.65
CA MET A 1 14.28 11.65 -12.34
C MET A 1 13.20 10.73 -11.77
N PRO A 2 13.46 9.45 -11.45
CA PRO A 2 12.46 8.65 -10.76
C PRO A 2 12.22 9.30 -9.39
N LYS A 3 10.97 9.72 -9.14
CA LYS A 3 10.63 10.46 -7.92
C LYS A 3 11.07 9.64 -6.70
N LYS A 4 11.76 10.30 -5.76
CA LYS A 4 12.49 9.79 -4.58
C LYS A 4 11.72 8.82 -3.65
N TYR A 5 10.44 8.53 -3.93
CA TYR A 5 9.54 7.70 -3.12
C TYR A 5 9.29 6.29 -3.67
N ILE A 6 9.89 5.89 -4.81
CA ILE A 6 9.68 4.57 -5.43
C ILE A 6 10.97 3.74 -5.49
N ARG A 7 11.72 3.68 -4.39
CA ARG A 7 13.00 2.97 -4.29
C ARG A 7 12.92 1.46 -4.57
N ASN A 8 11.73 0.88 -4.44
CA ASN A 8 11.46 -0.53 -4.68
C ASN A 8 10.56 -0.75 -5.91
N ALA A 9 10.47 0.20 -6.84
CA ALA A 9 9.82 -0.04 -8.13
C ALA A 9 10.47 -1.22 -8.86
N GLY A 10 9.68 -2.13 -9.44
CA GLY A 10 10.17 -3.24 -10.28
C GLY A 10 10.93 -4.35 -9.56
N LYS A 11 11.25 -4.19 -8.26
CA LYS A 11 11.89 -5.25 -7.46
C LYS A 11 10.89 -6.36 -7.13
N GLN A 12 11.38 -7.58 -6.88
CA GLN A 12 10.54 -8.64 -6.31
C GLN A 12 10.06 -8.26 -4.91
N TRP A 13 8.89 -8.76 -4.52
CA TRP A 13 8.33 -8.56 -3.19
C TRP A 13 8.98 -9.52 -2.20
N SER A 14 9.50 -8.99 -1.10
CA SER A 14 9.95 -9.83 0.01
C SER A 14 8.76 -10.30 0.87
N PRO A 15 8.85 -11.48 1.53
CA PRO A 15 7.82 -11.93 2.47
C PRO A 15 7.53 -10.89 3.57
N ALA A 16 8.54 -10.15 4.03
CA ALA A 16 8.38 -9.09 5.01
C ALA A 16 7.54 -7.91 4.48
N GLU A 17 7.72 -7.52 3.21
CA GLU A 17 6.89 -6.48 2.57
C GLU A 17 5.44 -6.94 2.39
N GLU A 18 5.21 -8.22 2.09
CA GLU A 18 3.87 -8.79 1.98
C GLU A 18 3.13 -8.79 3.34
N THR A 19 3.82 -9.17 4.42
CA THR A 19 3.28 -9.10 5.79
C THR A 19 2.94 -7.66 6.16
N ARG A 20 3.86 -6.73 5.91
CA ARG A 20 3.67 -5.30 6.19
C ARG A 20 2.51 -4.72 5.38
N LEU A 21 2.35 -5.12 4.11
CA LEU A 21 1.21 -4.75 3.26
C LEU A 21 -0.12 -5.19 3.90
N LYS A 22 -0.18 -6.44 4.37
CA LYS A 22 -1.37 -7.01 5.02
C LYS A 22 -1.72 -6.29 6.33
N GLU A 23 -0.73 -6.00 7.17
CA GLU A 23 -0.90 -5.25 8.42
C GLU A 23 -1.42 -3.83 8.18
N LEU A 24 -0.82 -3.11 7.22
CA LEU A 24 -1.23 -1.75 6.90
C LEU A 24 -2.64 -1.71 6.29
N ALA A 25 -2.96 -2.68 5.42
CA ALA A 25 -4.30 -2.81 4.86
C ALA A 25 -5.35 -3.10 5.95
N ARG A 26 -5.05 -4.00 6.90
CA ARG A 26 -5.91 -4.26 8.08
C ARG A 26 -6.11 -3.01 8.95
N GLY A 27 -5.08 -2.18 9.08
CA GLY A 27 -5.15 -0.90 9.79
C GLY A 27 -5.86 0.22 9.03
N ASN A 28 -6.62 -0.08 7.97
CA ASN A 28 -7.29 0.90 7.10
C ASN A 28 -6.36 2.00 6.56
N THR A 29 -5.08 1.66 6.37
CA THR A 29 -4.09 2.63 5.89
C THR A 29 -4.38 2.96 4.42
N PRO A 30 -4.51 4.25 4.03
CA PRO A 30 -4.71 4.61 2.63
C PRO A 30 -3.60 4.04 1.74
N THR A 31 -3.95 3.51 0.57
CA THR A 31 -3.01 2.84 -0.35
C THR A 31 -1.77 3.69 -0.69
N ARG A 32 -1.95 5.02 -0.75
CA ARG A 32 -0.84 5.96 -0.99
C ARG A 32 0.18 5.96 0.17
N VAL A 33 -0.30 5.93 1.42
CA VAL A 33 0.56 5.86 2.62
C VAL A 33 1.25 4.50 2.71
N ILE A 34 0.57 3.42 2.30
CA ILE A 34 1.18 2.09 2.20
C ILE A 34 2.36 2.12 1.22
N GLY A 35 2.17 2.68 0.03
CA GLY A 35 3.24 2.84 -0.95
C GLY A 35 4.44 3.64 -0.41
N LEU A 36 4.19 4.71 0.35
CA LEU A 36 5.25 5.49 0.99
C LEU A 36 6.03 4.68 2.04
N LYS A 37 5.33 3.94 2.92
CA LYS A 37 5.96 3.10 3.95
C LYS A 37 6.79 1.97 3.35
N LEU A 38 6.31 1.37 2.25
CA LEU A 38 7.00 0.26 1.56
C LEU A 38 8.03 0.75 0.52
N GLY A 39 8.04 2.04 0.17
CA GLY A 39 8.84 2.57 -0.94
C GLY A 39 8.43 1.99 -2.31
N ARG A 40 7.15 1.61 -2.45
CA ARG A 40 6.56 0.94 -3.62
C ARG A 40 5.57 1.87 -4.33
N PRO A 41 5.43 1.77 -5.66
CA PRO A 41 4.46 2.59 -6.37
C PRO A 41 3.05 2.16 -6.00
N VAL A 42 2.10 3.10 -5.98
CA VAL A 42 0.69 2.81 -5.67
C VAL A 42 0.13 1.72 -6.59
N ALA A 43 0.50 1.74 -7.87
CA ALA A 43 0.13 0.69 -8.82
C ALA A 43 0.66 -0.69 -8.41
N GLY A 44 1.92 -0.78 -7.96
CA GLY A 44 2.53 -2.03 -7.49
C GLY A 44 1.90 -2.54 -6.21
N VAL A 45 1.54 -1.64 -5.28
CA VAL A 45 0.79 -1.99 -4.06
C VAL A 45 -0.59 -2.55 -4.40
N ARG A 46 -1.31 -1.92 -5.34
CA ARG A 46 -2.62 -2.41 -5.80
C ARG A 46 -2.53 -3.77 -6.48
N ALA A 47 -1.56 -3.93 -7.39
CA ALA A 47 -1.34 -5.19 -8.08
C ALA A 47 -1.03 -6.32 -7.09
N LYS A 48 -0.12 -6.08 -6.14
CA LYS A 48 0.24 -7.10 -5.15
C LYS A 48 -0.88 -7.43 -4.18
N ALA A 49 -1.64 -6.43 -3.76
CA ALA A 49 -2.78 -6.68 -2.90
C ALA A 49 -3.86 -7.50 -3.62
N SER A 50 -4.11 -7.23 -4.90
CA SER A 50 -5.02 -8.04 -5.73
C SER A 50 -4.52 -9.49 -5.86
N ASP A 51 -3.23 -9.67 -6.16
CA ASP A 51 -2.55 -10.99 -6.23
C ASP A 51 -2.70 -11.81 -4.94
N LYS A 52 -2.66 -11.13 -3.79
CA LYS A 52 -2.76 -11.75 -2.45
C LYS A 52 -4.18 -11.75 -1.88
N GLY A 53 -5.19 -11.26 -2.60
CA GLY A 53 -6.56 -11.12 -2.09
C GLY A 53 -6.69 -10.15 -0.90
N ILE A 54 -5.76 -9.21 -0.74
CA ILE A 54 -5.77 -8.20 0.32
C ILE A 54 -6.66 -7.02 -0.12
N SER A 55 -7.74 -6.76 0.61
CA SER A 55 -8.56 -5.58 0.37
C SER A 55 -7.81 -4.31 0.78
N LEU A 56 -7.60 -3.41 -0.18
CA LEU A 56 -7.07 -2.06 0.03
C LEU A 56 -8.16 -1.00 0.14
N LYS A 57 -9.44 -1.40 0.06
CA LYS A 57 -10.55 -0.46 0.16
C LYS A 57 -10.54 0.15 1.57
N PRO A 58 -10.51 1.49 1.71
CA PRO A 58 -11.13 2.07 2.89
C PRO A 58 -12.61 1.71 2.79
N THR A 59 -13.18 1.06 3.79
CA THR A 59 -14.60 0.68 3.83
C THR A 59 -15.51 1.91 4.03
N ASN A 60 -15.23 3.02 3.34
CA ASN A 60 -15.94 4.29 3.45
C ASN A 60 -15.63 5.07 4.74
N GLN A 61 -14.39 5.55 4.89
CA GLN A 61 -14.09 6.59 5.87
C GLN A 61 -13.40 7.77 5.20
N ARG A 62 -14.07 8.94 5.24
CA ARG A 62 -13.48 10.21 4.85
C ARG A 62 -12.36 10.55 5.84
N PRO A 63 -11.22 11.09 5.37
CA PRO A 63 -10.06 11.37 6.21
C PRO A 63 -10.31 12.42 7.31
N TYR A 64 -11.39 13.20 7.18
CA TYR A 64 -11.91 14.06 8.25
C TYR A 64 -13.37 13.65 8.48
N GLY A 65 -13.68 13.19 9.69
CA GLY A 65 -15.06 13.01 10.12
C GLY A 65 -15.82 14.32 9.94
N LYS A 66 -17.09 14.24 9.51
CA LYS A 66 -17.99 15.39 9.66
C LYS A 66 -18.09 15.67 11.16
N LYS A 67 -17.85 16.92 11.54
CA LYS A 67 -18.14 17.42 12.90
C LYS A 67 -19.58 17.12 13.28
#